data_AF-A0A150GI67-F1
#
_entry.id   AF-A0A150GI67-F1
#
_cell.length_a   1.000
_cell.length_b   1.000
_cell.length_c   1.000
_cell.angle_alpha   90.00
_cell.angle_beta   90.00
_cell.angle_gamma   90.00
#
_symmetry.space_group_name_H-M   'P 1'
#
loop_
_entity.id
_entity.type
_entity.pdbx_description
1 polymer ?
#
loop_
_entity_poly.entity_id
_entity_poly.type
_entity_poly.pdbx_seq_one_letter_code
_entity_poly.pdbx_strand_id
1 'polypeptide(L)'
;MIASLKVALLLSAISLLHRARCYQRATAPRLDNLTASEVYYAKLYWANRPADRVVPVDDSGAAIHPRRVRLGYRFIVPLPERLAGLTYVGHAARLRLALERARRGTQSGYMSSCLQHHLPPGVDVVLLEYAVNDPPTPSPTLSDPSRRAFERLVRKVLSLPSRPAVVLVNMYAAGAAKGRYWHNAERDFNELASYYGLPSVSLKAAVVPSAASTPAVSLGAIFNSGKHHPGRGGHVVAAELLITLAQDVLASSARLSAAAADAKAVAAAGNGAPAVEGGGNLTLGLRHHLAAPGGGGAADAGLSADAAAALEAVASRPLPPPSLVQQPAEGWRWTDEGRGKWGWVALEAKRTLRIQVNTQLPGARGNSSQAAAARIVLQVAYLQSYSGMGRARLSCVSGCGCEPLDVDAHSERRVSVTAVADVKVSQSPECVLALSTRGPSAAAAAAARREGAEGGGNKFKLLGVVVGEEPGASGGGVTWLRGESHSMAHLVRAMRTLPPGASVQQLLLRSGSGSGSGRA
;
A
#
# COMPACT_ATOMS: atom_id res chain seq x y z
N MET A 1 12.19 0.29 52.32
CA MET A 1 12.13 0.62 50.88
C MET A 1 12.89 -0.37 49.99
N ILE A 2 14.24 -0.37 49.96
CA ILE A 2 15.00 -1.16 48.95
C ILE A 2 14.65 -2.66 48.94
N ALA A 3 14.51 -3.31 50.10
CA ALA A 3 14.10 -4.71 50.19
C ALA A 3 12.69 -4.95 49.58
N SER A 4 11.72 -4.10 49.93
CA SER A 4 10.34 -4.14 49.42
C SER A 4 10.28 -4.04 47.88
N LEU A 5 11.11 -3.16 47.29
CA LEU A 5 11.19 -2.99 45.84
C LEU A 5 11.78 -4.23 45.15
N LYS A 6 12.81 -4.87 45.74
CA LYS A 6 13.38 -6.13 45.23
C LYS A 6 12.35 -7.27 45.27
N VAL A 7 11.55 -7.38 46.34
CA VAL A 7 10.47 -8.38 46.43
C VAL A 7 9.38 -8.13 45.38
N ALA A 8 8.93 -6.88 45.20
CA ALA A 8 7.93 -6.53 44.19
C ALA A 8 8.39 -6.83 42.75
N LEU A 9 9.66 -6.55 42.43
CA LEU A 9 10.26 -6.89 41.15
C LEU A 9 10.38 -8.40 40.95
N LEU A 10 10.79 -9.16 41.98
CA LEU A 10 10.91 -10.61 41.92
C LEU A 10 9.53 -11.28 41.70
N LEU A 11 8.50 -10.86 42.44
CA LEU A 11 7.12 -11.35 42.26
C LEU A 11 6.57 -11.01 40.87
N SER A 12 6.88 -9.82 40.34
CA SER A 12 6.49 -9.42 38.97
C SER A 12 7.18 -10.28 37.91
N ALA A 13 8.48 -10.56 38.08
CA ALA A 13 9.24 -11.44 37.19
C ALA A 13 8.73 -12.89 37.23
N ILE A 14 8.42 -13.41 38.42
CA ILE A 14 7.82 -14.74 38.61
C ILE A 14 6.44 -14.80 37.94
N SER A 15 5.58 -13.78 38.13
CA SER A 15 4.27 -13.72 37.47
C SER A 15 4.36 -13.70 35.94
N LEU A 16 5.32 -12.95 35.38
CA LEU A 16 5.60 -12.95 33.95
C LEU A 16 6.12 -14.30 33.44
N LEU A 17 6.99 -14.97 34.20
CA LEU A 17 7.51 -16.31 33.87
C LEU A 17 6.43 -17.40 33.98
N HIS A 18 5.48 -17.29 34.91
CA HIS A 18 4.32 -18.17 34.99
C HIS A 18 3.42 -17.97 33.76
N ARG A 19 3.04 -16.72 33.44
CA ARG A 19 2.26 -16.38 32.24
C ARG A 19 2.95 -16.78 30.93
N ALA A 20 4.28 -16.90 30.90
CA ALA A 20 5.02 -17.41 29.75
C ALA A 20 4.97 -18.94 29.59
N ARG A 21 4.65 -19.70 30.64
CA ARG A 21 4.53 -21.17 30.61
C ARG A 21 3.12 -21.66 30.25
N CYS A 22 2.08 -20.87 30.52
CA CYS A 22 0.68 -21.24 30.28
C CYS A 22 0.24 -21.16 28.79
N TYR A 23 1.12 -21.52 27.85
CA TYR A 23 0.87 -21.39 26.40
C TYR A 23 1.49 -22.54 25.59
N GLN A 24 0.66 -23.46 25.10
CA GLN A 24 1.08 -24.49 24.16
C GLN A 24 0.89 -24.03 22.70
N ARG A 25 1.78 -24.51 21.81
CA ARG A 25 1.63 -24.33 20.36
C ARG A 25 0.88 -25.51 19.75
N ALA A 26 -0.25 -25.22 19.10
CA ALA A 26 -0.91 -26.18 18.24
C ALA A 26 -0.02 -26.54 17.03
N THR A 27 0.06 -27.83 16.70
CA THR A 27 0.93 -28.36 15.65
C THR A 27 0.31 -28.22 14.25
N ALA A 28 -0.96 -28.61 14.09
CA ALA A 28 -1.69 -28.59 12.82
C ALA A 28 -3.16 -28.16 13.01
N PRO A 29 -3.82 -27.59 11.98
CA PRO A 29 -5.24 -27.31 12.00
C PRO A 29 -6.06 -28.58 11.69
N ARG A 30 -7.27 -28.68 12.26
CA ARG A 30 -8.26 -29.69 11.84
C ARG A 30 -9.02 -29.20 10.62
N LEU A 31 -9.07 -30.01 9.57
CA LEU A 31 -9.54 -29.65 8.22
C LEU A 31 -10.68 -30.57 7.74
N ASP A 32 -11.52 -30.99 8.68
CA ASP A 32 -12.64 -31.90 8.44
C ASP A 32 -13.73 -31.19 7.58
N ASN A 33 -14.38 -31.92 6.67
CA ASN A 33 -15.48 -31.44 5.82
C ASN A 33 -15.16 -30.19 4.94
N LEU A 34 -13.92 -30.11 4.43
CA LEU A 34 -13.46 -29.08 3.49
C LEU A 34 -13.17 -29.67 2.10
N THR A 35 -13.38 -28.89 1.04
CA THR A 35 -12.91 -29.23 -0.32
C THR A 35 -11.39 -29.21 -0.40
N ALA A 36 -10.80 -29.90 -1.39
CA ALA A 36 -9.34 -29.91 -1.58
C ALA A 36 -8.71 -28.50 -1.67
N SER A 37 -9.41 -27.56 -2.31
CA SER A 37 -9.02 -26.15 -2.41
C SER A 37 -9.01 -25.45 -1.05
N GLU A 38 -10.02 -25.68 -0.21
CA GLU A 38 -10.09 -25.11 1.15
C GLU A 38 -9.04 -25.74 2.07
N VAL A 39 -8.83 -27.06 1.98
CA VAL A 39 -7.74 -27.77 2.69
C VAL A 39 -6.38 -27.17 2.33
N TYR A 40 -6.14 -26.87 1.06
CA TYR A 40 -4.91 -26.21 0.59
C TYR A 40 -4.74 -24.81 1.18
N TYR A 41 -5.74 -23.93 1.04
CA TYR A 41 -5.65 -22.56 1.56
C TYR A 41 -5.59 -22.49 3.10
N ALA A 42 -6.24 -23.42 3.82
CA ALA A 42 -6.16 -23.49 5.27
C ALA A 42 -4.77 -23.91 5.77
N LYS A 43 -4.11 -24.86 5.08
CA LYS A 43 -2.68 -25.19 5.31
C LYS A 43 -1.79 -23.97 5.04
N LEU A 44 -2.03 -23.24 3.95
CA LEU A 44 -1.29 -22.02 3.58
C LEU A 44 -1.46 -20.91 4.64
N TYR A 45 -2.67 -20.71 5.17
CA TYR A 45 -2.94 -19.77 6.27
C TYR A 45 -2.17 -20.16 7.53
N TRP A 46 -2.27 -21.43 7.94
CA TRP A 46 -1.61 -21.96 9.15
C TRP A 46 -0.09 -21.78 9.11
N ALA A 47 0.53 -22.06 7.96
CA ALA A 47 1.96 -21.84 7.74
C ALA A 47 2.35 -20.37 8.01
N ASN A 48 1.54 -19.41 7.51
CA ASN A 48 1.81 -17.98 7.53
C ASN A 48 1.35 -17.21 8.79
N ARG A 49 0.93 -17.91 9.84
CA ARG A 49 0.40 -17.33 11.10
C ARG A 49 0.89 -18.07 12.36
N PRO A 50 2.21 -18.05 12.67
CA PRO A 50 2.74 -18.72 13.86
C PRO A 50 2.25 -18.11 15.19
N ALA A 51 1.82 -16.84 15.20
CA ALA A 51 1.23 -16.20 16.38
C ALA A 51 -0.19 -16.73 16.71
N ASP A 52 -0.96 -17.11 15.69
CA ASP A 52 -2.34 -17.61 15.84
C ASP A 52 -2.37 -19.07 16.34
N ARG A 53 -1.20 -19.74 16.48
CA ARG A 53 -1.08 -21.14 16.95
C ARG A 53 -0.99 -21.28 18.47
N VAL A 54 -1.09 -20.19 19.22
CA VAL A 54 -0.87 -20.14 20.68
C VAL A 54 -2.19 -20.30 21.41
N VAL A 55 -2.29 -21.34 22.26
CA VAL A 55 -3.51 -21.68 23.02
C VAL A 55 -3.24 -21.49 24.52
N PRO A 56 -4.12 -20.81 25.28
CA PRO A 56 -4.01 -20.72 26.74
C PRO A 56 -4.10 -22.10 27.41
N VAL A 57 -3.28 -22.30 28.42
CA VAL A 57 -3.36 -23.41 29.41
C VAL A 57 -3.79 -22.79 30.75
N ASP A 58 -4.43 -23.57 31.62
CA ASP A 58 -4.78 -23.09 32.96
C ASP A 58 -3.55 -23.06 33.91
N ASP A 59 -3.73 -22.43 35.07
CA ASP A 59 -2.66 -22.17 36.05
C ASP A 59 -2.07 -23.44 36.71
N SER A 60 -2.64 -24.63 36.48
CA SER A 60 -2.05 -25.90 36.93
C SER A 60 -0.89 -26.37 36.03
N GLY A 61 -0.80 -25.85 34.81
CA GLY A 61 0.14 -26.33 33.78
C GLY A 61 -0.20 -27.69 33.18
N ALA A 62 -1.29 -28.34 33.61
CA ALA A 62 -1.78 -29.58 33.00
C ALA A 62 -2.50 -29.30 31.68
N ALA A 63 -2.35 -30.19 30.70
CA ALA A 63 -3.18 -30.14 29.50
C ALA A 63 -4.58 -30.67 29.81
N ILE A 64 -5.62 -29.83 29.66
CA ILE A 64 -7.01 -30.18 29.98
C ILE A 64 -7.44 -31.47 29.25
N HIS A 65 -7.69 -32.53 30.00
CA HIS A 65 -7.98 -33.87 29.49
C HIS A 65 -9.10 -34.56 30.29
N PRO A 66 -9.98 -35.37 29.66
CA PRO A 66 -10.28 -35.40 28.23
C PRO A 66 -11.80 -35.53 27.91
N ARG A 67 -12.62 -34.51 28.24
CA ARG A 67 -13.96 -34.34 27.60
C ARG A 67 -13.94 -33.37 26.41
N ARG A 68 -13.01 -33.65 25.49
CA ARG A 68 -13.01 -33.25 24.06
C ARG A 68 -13.43 -31.79 23.72
N VAL A 69 -12.79 -30.79 24.33
CA VAL A 69 -12.71 -29.45 23.71
C VAL A 69 -11.77 -29.53 22.50
N ARG A 70 -12.32 -30.00 21.36
CA ARG A 70 -11.60 -30.13 20.10
C ARG A 70 -11.47 -28.76 19.43
N LEU A 71 -10.25 -28.21 19.41
CA LEU A 71 -9.93 -27.08 18.52
C LEU A 71 -9.87 -27.57 17.07
N GLY A 72 -11.03 -27.55 16.41
CA GLY A 72 -11.17 -27.73 14.97
C GLY A 72 -12.14 -26.69 14.41
N TYR A 73 -11.97 -26.30 13.15
CA TYR A 73 -12.89 -25.39 12.46
C TYR A 73 -14.19 -26.14 12.13
N ARG A 74 -15.12 -26.23 13.09
CA ARG A 74 -16.50 -26.62 12.81
C ARG A 74 -17.28 -25.38 12.39
N PHE A 75 -17.47 -25.19 11.08
CA PHE A 75 -18.43 -24.22 10.57
C PHE A 75 -19.83 -24.62 11.05
N ILE A 76 -20.50 -23.73 11.77
CA ILE A 76 -21.79 -23.98 12.44
C ILE A 76 -22.96 -23.95 11.45
N VAL A 77 -22.75 -23.37 10.27
CA VAL A 77 -23.79 -23.03 9.29
C VAL A 77 -23.91 -24.11 8.19
N PRO A 78 -25.13 -24.48 7.74
CA PRO A 78 -25.33 -25.40 6.60
C PRO A 78 -24.74 -24.91 5.26
N LEU A 79 -24.86 -25.73 4.21
CA LEU A 79 -24.22 -25.47 2.92
C LEU A 79 -24.84 -24.32 2.11
N PRO A 80 -26.19 -24.15 2.05
CA PRO A 80 -26.79 -23.05 1.31
C PRO A 80 -26.37 -21.68 1.84
N GLU A 81 -26.43 -21.45 3.16
CA GLU A 81 -25.98 -20.17 3.73
C GLU A 81 -24.45 -20.05 3.72
N ARG A 82 -23.68 -21.13 3.53
CA ARG A 82 -22.24 -21.05 3.24
C ARG A 82 -21.91 -20.59 1.82
N LEU A 83 -22.83 -20.69 0.86
CA LEU A 83 -22.64 -20.06 -0.47
C LEU A 83 -22.79 -18.54 -0.39
N ALA A 84 -23.59 -18.02 0.54
CA ALA A 84 -23.54 -16.62 0.96
C ALA A 84 -22.30 -16.34 1.85
N GLY A 85 -22.00 -17.23 2.81
CA GLY A 85 -20.93 -17.10 3.81
C GLY A 85 -19.55 -17.63 3.40
N LEU A 86 -19.20 -17.57 2.11
CA LEU A 86 -17.93 -18.10 1.54
C LEU A 86 -16.68 -17.26 1.93
N THR A 87 -16.81 -16.37 2.93
CA THR A 87 -16.06 -15.12 3.01
C THR A 87 -15.01 -15.07 4.14
N TYR A 88 -15.04 -15.98 5.11
CA TYR A 88 -14.23 -15.79 6.32
C TYR A 88 -12.74 -16.18 6.20
N VAL A 89 -12.39 -17.37 5.71
CA VAL A 89 -10.99 -17.87 5.73
C VAL A 89 -10.35 -17.85 4.34
N GLY A 90 -11.03 -18.38 3.32
CA GLY A 90 -10.53 -18.39 1.94
C GLY A 90 -10.33 -16.98 1.39
N HIS A 91 -11.30 -16.07 1.64
CA HIS A 91 -11.18 -14.67 1.24
C HIS A 91 -10.22 -13.87 2.12
N ALA A 92 -10.07 -14.15 3.43
CA ALA A 92 -8.99 -13.54 4.23
C ALA A 92 -7.58 -13.94 3.73
N ALA A 93 -7.42 -15.10 3.08
CA ALA A 93 -6.18 -15.47 2.39
C ALA A 93 -6.06 -14.85 0.99
N ARG A 94 -7.11 -14.89 0.15
CA ARG A 94 -7.09 -14.31 -1.21
C ARG A 94 -7.00 -12.78 -1.22
N LEU A 95 -7.74 -12.10 -0.34
CA LEU A 95 -7.63 -10.65 -0.16
C LEU A 95 -6.26 -10.27 0.40
N ARG A 96 -5.61 -11.14 1.20
CA ARG A 96 -4.23 -10.92 1.65
C ARG A 96 -3.21 -11.07 0.51
N LEU A 97 -3.43 -11.98 -0.44
CA LEU A 97 -2.68 -12.05 -1.70
C LEU A 97 -2.87 -10.79 -2.56
N ALA A 98 -4.09 -10.23 -2.61
CA ALA A 98 -4.34 -8.94 -3.27
C ALA A 98 -3.70 -7.73 -2.51
N LEU A 99 -3.52 -7.84 -1.19
CA LEU A 99 -3.02 -6.76 -0.32
C LEU A 99 -1.51 -6.80 -0.02
N GLU A 100 -0.73 -7.71 -0.62
CA GLU A 100 0.72 -7.87 -0.33
C GLU A 100 1.56 -6.60 -0.56
N ARG A 101 1.00 -5.64 -1.30
CA ARG A 101 1.68 -4.45 -1.82
C ARG A 101 1.32 -3.16 -1.05
N ALA A 102 0.33 -3.22 -0.15
CA ALA A 102 -0.14 -2.08 0.64
C ALA A 102 0.95 -1.55 1.58
N ARG A 103 1.06 -0.21 1.70
CA ARG A 103 2.05 0.47 2.57
C ARG A 103 1.35 1.24 3.68
N ARG A 104 1.92 1.18 4.89
CA ARG A 104 1.28 1.72 6.11
C ARG A 104 1.54 3.21 6.29
N GLY A 105 0.46 3.99 6.37
CA GLY A 105 0.52 5.43 6.54
C GLY A 105 1.19 6.11 5.34
N THR A 106 0.69 5.85 4.14
CA THR A 106 1.13 6.45 2.88
C THR A 106 -0.08 7.01 2.13
N GLN A 107 0.04 8.24 1.63
CA GLN A 107 -0.98 8.88 0.81
C GLN A 107 -0.96 8.38 -0.64
N SER A 108 -2.01 8.67 -1.40
CA SER A 108 -2.13 8.35 -2.82
C SER A 108 -0.93 8.81 -3.63
N GLY A 109 -0.41 10.02 -3.35
CA GLY A 109 0.77 10.55 -4.05
C GLY A 109 2.05 9.75 -3.86
N TYR A 110 2.23 9.09 -2.71
CA TYR A 110 3.33 8.14 -2.55
C TYR A 110 3.15 6.94 -3.49
N MET A 111 1.95 6.38 -3.62
CA MET A 111 1.71 5.27 -4.56
C MET A 111 1.79 5.72 -6.03
N SER A 112 1.31 6.94 -6.34
CA SER A 112 1.43 7.60 -7.65
C SER A 112 2.88 7.75 -8.10
N SER A 113 3.79 7.99 -7.14
CA SER A 113 5.24 7.99 -7.32
C SER A 113 5.80 6.57 -7.49
N CYS A 114 5.39 5.64 -6.61
CA CYS A 114 6.02 4.33 -6.43
C CYS A 114 5.46 3.19 -7.29
N LEU A 115 4.46 3.44 -8.14
CA LEU A 115 3.53 2.40 -8.62
C LEU A 115 4.20 1.13 -9.16
N GLN A 116 5.25 1.29 -9.97
CA GLN A 116 6.01 0.19 -10.60
C GLN A 116 6.71 -0.73 -9.58
N HIS A 117 7.06 -0.23 -8.38
CA HIS A 117 7.64 -1.05 -7.30
C HIS A 117 6.57 -1.70 -6.40
N HIS A 118 5.29 -1.40 -6.62
CA HIS A 118 4.20 -1.88 -5.78
C HIS A 118 3.19 -2.71 -6.56
N LEU A 119 2.90 -2.48 -7.83
CA LEU A 119 2.14 -3.45 -8.64
C LEU A 119 3.05 -4.50 -9.29
N PRO A 120 2.61 -5.76 -9.45
CA PRO A 120 3.30 -6.71 -10.31
C PRO A 120 3.05 -6.38 -11.79
N PRO A 121 3.94 -6.77 -12.71
CA PRO A 121 3.58 -6.83 -14.13
C PRO A 121 2.45 -7.85 -14.31
N GLY A 122 1.54 -7.61 -15.26
CA GLY A 122 0.42 -8.53 -15.51
C GLY A 122 -0.67 -8.53 -14.45
N VAL A 123 -0.87 -7.45 -13.69
CA VAL A 123 -1.97 -7.36 -12.71
C VAL A 123 -3.33 -7.23 -13.41
N ASP A 124 -4.30 -8.07 -13.05
CA ASP A 124 -5.65 -8.08 -13.64
C ASP A 124 -6.66 -7.22 -12.86
N VAL A 125 -6.47 -7.06 -11.54
CA VAL A 125 -7.38 -6.30 -10.66
C VAL A 125 -6.59 -5.46 -9.66
N VAL A 126 -6.93 -4.17 -9.54
CA VAL A 126 -6.30 -3.24 -8.59
C VAL A 126 -7.36 -2.58 -7.70
N LEU A 127 -7.24 -2.79 -6.39
CA LEU A 127 -8.05 -2.15 -5.36
C LEU A 127 -7.32 -0.88 -4.87
N LEU A 128 -7.95 0.28 -4.99
CA LEU A 128 -7.38 1.57 -4.58
C LEU A 128 -8.01 2.07 -3.26
N GLU A 129 -7.24 2.05 -2.17
CA GLU A 129 -7.63 2.55 -0.84
C GLU A 129 -6.69 3.67 -0.40
N TYR A 130 -7.19 4.91 -0.39
CA TYR A 130 -6.49 6.06 0.21
C TYR A 130 -7.44 6.99 0.99
N ALA A 131 -8.70 6.61 1.18
CA ALA A 131 -9.78 7.50 1.63
C ALA A 131 -9.56 8.02 3.06
N VAL A 132 -8.90 7.21 3.90
CA VAL A 132 -8.50 7.56 5.28
C VAL A 132 -7.12 8.24 5.34
N ASN A 133 -6.25 8.00 4.36
CA ASN A 133 -4.85 8.45 4.37
C ASN A 133 -4.71 9.87 3.82
N ASP A 134 -5.38 10.18 2.71
CA ASP A 134 -5.33 11.49 2.05
C ASP A 134 -6.05 12.56 2.88
N PRO A 135 -5.71 13.86 2.69
CA PRO A 135 -6.38 14.95 3.38
C PRO A 135 -7.89 15.00 3.08
N PRO A 136 -8.75 15.19 4.09
CA PRO A 136 -10.20 15.36 3.93
C PRO A 136 -10.59 16.79 3.56
N THR A 137 -9.63 17.63 3.15
CA THR A 137 -9.84 19.01 2.71
C THR A 137 -10.29 19.01 1.26
N PRO A 138 -11.55 19.37 0.95
CA PRO A 138 -12.03 19.39 -0.43
C PRO A 138 -11.50 20.62 -1.18
N SER A 139 -11.18 20.43 -2.45
CA SER A 139 -10.96 21.51 -3.42
C SER A 139 -12.13 21.52 -4.42
N PRO A 140 -12.88 22.62 -4.60
CA PRO A 140 -13.98 22.69 -5.58
C PRO A 140 -13.52 22.42 -7.02
N THR A 141 -12.24 22.67 -7.31
CA THR A 141 -11.59 22.47 -8.61
C THR A 141 -10.76 21.19 -8.68
N LEU A 142 -10.80 20.34 -7.64
CA LEU A 142 -9.92 19.17 -7.44
C LEU A 142 -8.41 19.44 -7.63
N SER A 143 -8.01 20.72 -7.57
CA SER A 143 -6.68 21.20 -7.96
C SER A 143 -5.69 21.32 -6.80
N ASP A 144 -5.95 20.67 -5.67
CA ASP A 144 -4.96 20.51 -4.60
C ASP A 144 -3.93 19.42 -4.96
N PRO A 145 -2.77 19.37 -4.28
CA PRO A 145 -1.74 18.37 -4.56
C PRO A 145 -2.20 16.92 -4.37
N SER A 146 -3.13 16.64 -3.44
CA SER A 146 -3.53 15.27 -3.10
C SER A 146 -4.49 14.68 -4.14
N ARG A 147 -5.48 15.46 -4.58
CA ARG A 147 -6.42 15.01 -5.62
C ARG A 147 -5.74 14.84 -6.98
N ARG A 148 -4.87 15.77 -7.38
CA ARG A 148 -4.00 15.57 -8.56
C ARG A 148 -3.10 14.33 -8.45
N ALA A 149 -2.65 13.99 -7.25
CA ALA A 149 -1.82 12.81 -7.04
C ALA A 149 -2.60 11.50 -7.10
N PHE A 150 -3.83 11.48 -6.56
CA PHE A 150 -4.77 10.36 -6.67
C PHE A 150 -5.26 10.16 -8.12
N GLU A 151 -5.59 11.23 -8.84
CA GLU A 151 -5.91 11.16 -10.27
C GLU A 151 -4.70 10.62 -11.07
N ARG A 152 -3.49 11.17 -10.84
CA ARG A 152 -2.26 10.69 -11.47
C ARG A 152 -2.02 9.20 -11.18
N LEU A 153 -2.44 8.69 -10.01
CA LEU A 153 -2.42 7.26 -9.68
C LEU A 153 -3.46 6.47 -10.47
N VAL A 154 -4.72 6.91 -10.49
CA VAL A 154 -5.81 6.29 -11.27
C VAL A 154 -5.42 6.17 -12.75
N ARG A 155 -4.99 7.27 -13.37
CA ARG A 155 -4.56 7.29 -14.78
C ARG A 155 -3.39 6.33 -15.04
N LYS A 156 -2.38 6.30 -14.16
CA LYS A 156 -1.23 5.37 -14.26
C LYS A 156 -1.62 3.89 -14.13
N VAL A 157 -2.65 3.55 -13.34
CA VAL A 157 -3.15 2.17 -13.22
C VAL A 157 -3.96 1.78 -14.46
N LEU A 158 -4.83 2.67 -14.95
CA LEU A 158 -5.62 2.44 -16.17
C LEU A 158 -4.75 2.36 -17.43
N SER A 159 -3.59 3.02 -17.44
CA SER A 159 -2.60 2.96 -18.52
C SER A 159 -1.60 1.79 -18.42
N LEU A 160 -1.80 0.83 -17.50
CA LEU A 160 -0.92 -0.36 -17.44
C LEU A 160 -1.17 -1.28 -18.64
N PRO A 161 -0.13 -1.94 -19.21
CA PRO A 161 -0.29 -2.85 -20.34
C PRO A 161 -1.28 -4.00 -20.13
N SER A 162 -1.47 -4.45 -18.88
CA SER A 162 -2.46 -5.49 -18.53
C SER A 162 -3.91 -4.98 -18.45
N ARG A 163 -4.14 -3.66 -18.55
CA ARG A 163 -5.45 -3.00 -18.49
C ARG A 163 -6.34 -3.52 -17.34
N PRO A 164 -5.85 -3.46 -16.08
CA PRO A 164 -6.55 -4.04 -14.94
C PRO A 164 -7.94 -3.44 -14.73
N ALA A 165 -8.86 -4.25 -14.21
CA ALA A 165 -10.06 -3.75 -13.56
C ALA A 165 -9.67 -2.96 -12.30
N VAL A 166 -10.18 -1.73 -12.16
CA VAL A 166 -9.87 -0.86 -11.03
C VAL A 166 -11.12 -0.66 -10.19
N VAL A 167 -11.01 -0.87 -8.87
CA VAL A 167 -12.11 -0.64 -7.91
C VAL A 167 -11.63 0.33 -6.83
N LEU A 168 -12.41 1.37 -6.57
CA LEU A 168 -12.14 2.24 -5.42
C LEU A 168 -12.70 1.61 -4.14
N VAL A 169 -11.87 1.52 -3.11
CA VAL A 169 -12.24 1.00 -1.80
C VAL A 169 -12.17 2.13 -0.79
N ASN A 170 -13.32 2.72 -0.47
CA ASN A 170 -13.40 3.84 0.44
C ASN A 170 -13.59 3.35 1.88
N MET A 171 -12.46 3.11 2.54
CA MET A 171 -12.45 2.77 3.96
C MET A 171 -12.79 3.98 4.84
N TYR A 172 -13.22 3.70 6.06
CA TYR A 172 -13.61 4.72 7.04
C TYR A 172 -12.89 4.50 8.38
N ALA A 173 -12.62 5.60 9.09
CA ALA A 173 -12.01 5.58 10.41
C ALA A 173 -12.57 6.73 11.26
N ALA A 174 -13.51 6.42 12.16
CA ALA A 174 -14.28 7.42 12.90
C ALA A 174 -13.43 8.44 13.69
N GLY A 175 -12.27 8.02 14.20
CA GLY A 175 -11.30 8.87 14.89
C GLY A 175 -10.46 9.75 13.95
N ALA A 176 -10.17 9.31 12.72
CA ALA A 176 -9.55 10.16 11.70
C ALA A 176 -10.56 11.20 11.18
N ALA A 177 -11.82 10.77 11.02
CA ALA A 177 -12.94 11.60 10.60
C ALA A 177 -13.39 12.65 11.65
N LYS A 178 -12.74 12.73 12.82
CA LYS A 178 -13.12 13.63 13.94
C LYS A 178 -14.64 13.58 14.23
N GLY A 179 -15.25 12.39 14.14
CA GLY A 179 -16.69 12.16 14.33
C GLY A 179 -17.63 12.61 13.20
N ARG A 180 -17.14 13.21 12.12
CA ARG A 180 -17.95 13.78 11.02
C ARG A 180 -17.94 12.88 9.78
N TYR A 181 -19.12 12.49 9.30
CA TYR A 181 -19.30 11.62 8.13
C TYR A 181 -18.46 12.06 6.91
N TRP A 182 -18.56 13.32 6.51
CA TRP A 182 -17.89 13.85 5.32
C TRP A 182 -16.37 14.15 5.49
N HIS A 183 -15.75 13.81 6.62
CA HIS A 183 -14.34 14.15 6.91
C HIS A 183 -13.35 13.06 6.47
N ASN A 184 -13.47 12.59 5.23
CA ASN A 184 -12.54 11.70 4.55
C ASN A 184 -12.42 12.06 3.04
N ALA A 185 -11.41 11.55 2.33
CA ALA A 185 -11.16 11.96 0.93
C ALA A 185 -12.16 11.36 -0.10
N GLU A 186 -12.92 10.34 0.32
CA GLU A 186 -13.91 9.58 -0.47
C GLU A 186 -14.86 10.43 -1.32
N ARG A 187 -15.33 11.59 -0.81
CA ARG A 187 -16.29 12.43 -1.53
C ARG A 187 -15.75 12.85 -2.90
N ASP A 188 -14.50 13.29 -2.90
CA ASP A 188 -13.81 13.79 -4.07
C ASP A 188 -13.21 12.63 -4.90
N PHE A 189 -12.99 11.46 -4.28
CA PHE A 189 -12.63 10.23 -4.99
C PHE A 189 -13.82 9.66 -5.78
N ASN A 190 -15.05 9.82 -5.31
CA ASN A 190 -16.26 9.40 -6.03
C ASN A 190 -16.58 10.31 -7.23
N GLU A 191 -16.16 11.58 -7.20
CA GLU A 191 -16.17 12.46 -8.38
C GLU A 191 -15.25 11.91 -9.48
N LEU A 192 -14.00 11.58 -9.11
CA LEU A 192 -13.04 10.95 -10.01
C LEU A 192 -13.47 9.53 -10.43
N ALA A 193 -14.16 8.79 -9.57
CA ALA A 193 -14.74 7.49 -9.93
C ALA A 193 -15.80 7.63 -11.04
N SER A 194 -16.69 8.60 -10.90
CA SER A 194 -17.71 8.92 -11.91
C SER A 194 -17.06 9.32 -13.25
N TYR A 195 -16.05 10.20 -13.21
CA TYR A 195 -15.34 10.66 -14.41
C TYR A 195 -14.57 9.53 -15.13
N TYR A 196 -13.91 8.65 -14.38
CA TYR A 196 -13.13 7.53 -14.95
C TYR A 196 -13.94 6.22 -15.12
N GLY A 197 -15.26 6.22 -14.85
CA GLY A 197 -16.13 5.06 -14.99
C GLY A 197 -15.83 3.90 -14.02
N LEU A 198 -15.34 4.21 -12.81
CA LEU A 198 -14.83 3.22 -11.86
C LEU A 198 -15.89 2.79 -10.84
N PRO A 199 -16.06 1.47 -10.58
CA PRO A 199 -16.85 1.02 -9.44
C PRO A 199 -16.20 1.43 -8.11
N SER A 200 -17.03 1.77 -7.13
CA SER A 200 -16.62 2.27 -5.82
C SER A 200 -17.43 1.62 -4.71
N VAL A 201 -16.76 1.08 -3.68
CA VAL A 201 -17.39 0.59 -2.44
C VAL A 201 -17.07 1.52 -1.28
N SER A 202 -18.01 1.69 -0.35
CA SER A 202 -17.85 2.59 0.80
C SER A 202 -18.20 1.90 2.12
N LEU A 203 -17.17 1.67 2.94
CA LEU A 203 -17.36 1.24 4.34
C LEU A 203 -18.07 2.34 5.15
N LYS A 204 -17.87 3.61 4.77
CA LYS A 204 -18.55 4.74 5.43
C LYS A 204 -20.06 4.67 5.23
N ALA A 205 -20.51 4.54 3.98
CA ALA A 205 -21.93 4.52 3.63
C ALA A 205 -22.64 3.27 4.20
N ALA A 206 -21.97 2.12 4.21
CA ALA A 206 -22.52 0.88 4.77
C ALA A 206 -22.61 0.90 6.31
N VAL A 207 -21.68 1.55 7.00
CA VAL A 207 -21.61 1.53 8.47
C VAL A 207 -22.37 2.70 9.12
N VAL A 208 -22.08 3.94 8.73
CA VAL A 208 -22.44 5.10 9.57
C VAL A 208 -23.96 5.29 9.74
N PRO A 209 -24.82 5.11 8.72
CA PRO A 209 -26.28 5.17 8.90
C PRO A 209 -26.81 4.09 9.84
N SER A 210 -26.31 2.85 9.71
CA SER A 210 -26.79 1.68 10.46
C SER A 210 -26.15 1.54 11.85
N ALA A 211 -25.05 2.23 12.12
CA ALA A 211 -24.29 2.11 13.37
C ALA A 211 -25.04 2.57 14.63
N ALA A 212 -26.14 3.32 14.46
CA ALA A 212 -27.01 3.74 15.56
C ALA A 212 -28.16 2.75 15.84
N SER A 213 -28.58 1.96 14.85
CA SER A 213 -29.75 1.07 14.95
C SER A 213 -29.41 -0.42 15.05
N THR A 214 -28.24 -0.83 14.54
CA THR A 214 -27.89 -2.24 14.37
C THR A 214 -26.60 -2.59 15.14
N PRO A 215 -26.67 -3.33 16.27
CA PRO A 215 -25.49 -3.63 17.10
C PRO A 215 -24.32 -4.29 16.35
N ALA A 216 -24.61 -5.15 15.37
CA ALA A 216 -23.61 -5.86 14.58
C ALA A 216 -22.71 -4.95 13.70
N VAL A 217 -23.21 -3.78 13.30
CA VAL A 217 -22.45 -2.75 12.55
C VAL A 217 -22.27 -1.45 13.34
N SER A 218 -22.49 -1.50 14.66
CA SER A 218 -22.19 -0.40 15.57
C SER A 218 -20.72 0.04 15.47
N LEU A 219 -20.43 1.31 15.81
CA LEU A 219 -19.05 1.80 15.83
C LEU A 219 -18.14 0.96 16.75
N GLY A 220 -18.69 0.36 17.80
CA GLY A 220 -17.98 -0.59 18.66
C GLY A 220 -17.59 -1.88 17.94
N ALA A 221 -18.52 -2.52 17.23
CA ALA A 221 -18.26 -3.74 16.46
C ALA A 221 -17.29 -3.50 15.29
N ILE A 222 -17.44 -2.37 14.58
CA ILE A 222 -16.64 -2.01 13.41
C ILE A 222 -15.22 -1.57 13.80
N PHE A 223 -15.06 -0.80 14.89
CA PHE A 223 -13.76 -0.27 15.34
C PHE A 223 -13.25 -0.95 16.62
N ASN A 224 -13.46 -2.27 16.76
CA ASN A 224 -13.01 -3.04 17.94
C ASN A 224 -11.47 -3.15 18.12
N SER A 225 -10.67 -2.61 17.20
CA SER A 225 -9.22 -2.38 17.34
C SER A 225 -8.83 -0.91 17.61
N GLY A 226 -9.80 -0.05 17.94
CA GLY A 226 -9.60 1.37 18.22
C GLY A 226 -9.97 2.29 17.04
N LYS A 227 -10.25 3.56 17.37
CA LYS A 227 -10.98 4.52 16.50
C LYS A 227 -10.30 4.88 15.16
N HIS A 228 -9.05 4.48 14.93
CA HIS A 228 -8.27 4.82 13.72
C HIS A 228 -8.13 3.70 12.69
N HIS A 229 -8.44 2.45 13.05
CA HIS A 229 -8.37 1.30 12.15
C HIS A 229 -9.61 0.43 12.34
N PRO A 230 -10.31 0.04 11.27
CA PRO A 230 -11.34 -0.99 11.32
C PRO A 230 -10.81 -2.26 11.99
N GLY A 231 -11.60 -2.78 12.92
CA GLY A 231 -11.34 -4.04 13.59
C GLY A 231 -11.84 -5.23 12.77
N ARG A 232 -12.03 -6.38 13.43
CA ARG A 232 -12.48 -7.60 12.72
C ARG A 232 -13.82 -7.39 12.02
N GLY A 233 -14.78 -6.70 12.66
CA GLY A 233 -16.09 -6.42 12.07
C GLY A 233 -16.00 -5.52 10.83
N GLY A 234 -15.26 -4.42 10.90
CA GLY A 234 -15.09 -3.51 9.77
C GLY A 234 -14.34 -4.11 8.59
N HIS A 235 -13.39 -5.02 8.84
CA HIS A 235 -12.75 -5.79 7.78
C HIS A 235 -13.67 -6.84 7.13
N VAL A 236 -14.61 -7.42 7.87
CA VAL A 236 -15.66 -8.28 7.29
C VAL A 236 -16.58 -7.46 6.41
N VAL A 237 -17.17 -6.35 6.90
CA VAL A 237 -18.07 -5.49 6.09
C VAL A 237 -17.38 -4.99 4.81
N ALA A 238 -16.11 -4.60 4.88
CA ALA A 238 -15.35 -4.18 3.69
C ALA A 238 -15.11 -5.33 2.68
N ALA A 239 -15.02 -6.58 3.15
CA ALA A 239 -14.92 -7.75 2.27
C ALA A 239 -16.29 -8.12 1.66
N GLU A 240 -17.38 -8.10 2.44
CA GLU A 240 -18.73 -8.36 1.94
C GLU A 240 -19.11 -7.35 0.84
N LEU A 241 -18.85 -6.05 1.03
CA LEU A 241 -19.09 -5.02 0.00
C LEU A 241 -18.38 -5.30 -1.34
N LEU A 242 -17.15 -5.83 -1.30
CA LEU A 242 -16.41 -6.22 -2.50
C LEU A 242 -16.97 -7.49 -3.15
N ILE A 243 -17.51 -8.41 -2.35
CA ILE A 243 -18.10 -9.66 -2.81
C ILE A 243 -19.48 -9.40 -3.44
N THR A 244 -20.32 -8.56 -2.83
CA THR A 244 -21.59 -8.10 -3.43
C THR A 244 -21.34 -7.38 -4.75
N LEU A 245 -20.39 -6.42 -4.81
CA LEU A 245 -20.02 -5.76 -6.06
C LEU A 245 -19.59 -6.77 -7.14
N ALA A 246 -18.79 -7.77 -6.80
CA ALA A 246 -18.38 -8.80 -7.75
C ALA A 246 -19.56 -9.66 -8.23
N GLN A 247 -20.49 -10.00 -7.34
CA GLN A 247 -21.73 -10.72 -7.67
C GLN A 247 -22.64 -9.90 -8.60
N ASP A 248 -22.84 -8.61 -8.31
CA ASP A 248 -23.63 -7.70 -9.13
C ASP A 248 -23.04 -7.51 -10.54
N VAL A 249 -21.71 -7.37 -10.65
CA VAL A 249 -21.00 -7.28 -11.93
C VAL A 249 -21.15 -8.58 -12.73
N LEU A 250 -20.99 -9.75 -12.11
CA LEU A 250 -21.18 -11.05 -12.77
C LEU A 250 -22.62 -11.26 -13.23
N ALA A 251 -23.61 -10.96 -12.38
CA ALA A 251 -25.03 -11.07 -12.71
C ALA A 251 -25.46 -10.07 -13.80
N SER A 252 -24.82 -8.91 -13.87
CA SER A 252 -25.06 -7.92 -14.95
C SER A 252 -24.41 -8.34 -16.26
N SER A 253 -23.18 -8.87 -16.22
CA SER A 253 -22.49 -9.43 -17.38
C SER A 253 -23.25 -10.61 -18.00
N ALA A 254 -23.79 -11.51 -17.17
CA ALA A 254 -24.64 -12.62 -17.62
C ALA A 254 -25.91 -12.12 -18.34
N ARG A 255 -26.61 -11.11 -17.78
CA ARG A 255 -27.80 -10.51 -18.39
C ARG A 255 -27.50 -9.83 -19.73
N LEU A 256 -26.41 -9.07 -19.82
CA LEU A 256 -25.95 -8.45 -21.07
C LEU A 256 -25.57 -9.49 -22.13
N SER A 257 -24.92 -10.59 -21.72
CA SER A 257 -24.54 -11.69 -22.62
C SER A 257 -25.76 -12.42 -23.19
N ALA A 258 -26.79 -12.65 -22.36
CA ALA A 258 -28.06 -13.24 -22.81
C ALA A 258 -28.78 -12.30 -23.79
N ALA A 259 -28.99 -11.04 -23.43
CA ALA A 259 -29.65 -10.06 -24.30
C ALA A 259 -28.94 -9.87 -25.66
N ALA A 260 -27.60 -9.95 -25.69
CA ALA A 260 -26.83 -9.92 -26.94
C ALA A 260 -26.99 -11.19 -27.79
N ALA A 261 -27.17 -12.36 -27.16
CA ALA A 261 -27.50 -13.60 -27.86
C ALA A 261 -28.93 -13.57 -28.43
N ASP A 262 -29.90 -13.09 -27.64
CA ASP A 262 -31.30 -12.93 -28.06
C ASP A 262 -31.42 -11.94 -29.23
N ALA A 263 -30.78 -10.77 -29.15
CA ALA A 263 -30.75 -9.80 -30.23
C ALA A 263 -30.12 -10.37 -31.52
N LYS A 264 -29.06 -11.19 -31.39
CA LYS A 264 -28.46 -11.89 -32.54
C LYS A 264 -29.38 -12.98 -33.11
N ALA A 265 -30.12 -13.69 -32.26
CA ALA A 265 -31.10 -14.69 -32.70
C ALA A 265 -32.27 -14.04 -33.46
N VAL A 266 -32.81 -12.92 -32.96
CA VAL A 266 -33.84 -12.11 -33.65
C VAL A 266 -33.32 -11.61 -35.00
N ALA A 267 -32.10 -11.07 -35.06
CA ALA A 267 -31.49 -10.63 -36.32
C ALA A 267 -31.27 -11.79 -37.31
N ALA A 268 -30.88 -12.97 -36.84
CA ALA A 268 -30.70 -14.16 -37.67
C ALA A 268 -32.01 -14.80 -38.13
N ALA A 269 -33.11 -14.63 -37.38
CA ALA A 269 -34.46 -15.02 -37.76
C ALA A 269 -35.15 -14.02 -38.72
N GLY A 270 -34.47 -12.92 -39.07
CA GLY A 270 -34.98 -11.79 -39.85
C GLY A 270 -35.24 -12.07 -41.33
N ASN A 271 -36.13 -13.01 -41.65
CA ASN A 271 -36.73 -13.11 -42.98
C ASN A 271 -37.64 -11.90 -43.25
N GLY A 272 -37.18 -10.98 -44.09
CA GLY A 272 -38.03 -10.07 -44.88
C GLY A 272 -39.00 -9.16 -44.12
N ALA A 273 -38.49 -8.13 -43.45
CA ALA A 273 -39.26 -6.95 -43.05
C ALA A 273 -38.67 -5.69 -43.72
N PRO A 274 -39.49 -4.69 -44.11
CA PRO A 274 -39.02 -3.55 -44.90
C PRO A 274 -38.13 -2.60 -44.10
N ALA A 275 -37.19 -1.94 -44.78
CA ALA A 275 -36.29 -0.97 -44.17
C ALA A 275 -37.07 0.28 -43.72
N VAL A 276 -37.07 0.54 -42.41
CA VAL A 276 -37.47 1.83 -41.84
C VAL A 276 -36.20 2.63 -41.59
N GLU A 277 -35.99 3.70 -42.36
CA GLU A 277 -34.87 4.62 -42.15
C GLU A 277 -35.08 5.43 -40.86
N GLY A 278 -34.47 4.98 -39.77
CA GLY A 278 -34.46 5.64 -38.46
C GLY A 278 -33.04 5.75 -37.90
N GLY A 279 -32.34 6.84 -38.22
CA GLY A 279 -30.93 7.01 -37.85
C GLY A 279 -30.70 7.13 -36.34
N GLY A 280 -30.11 6.11 -35.71
CA GLY A 280 -29.84 6.05 -34.27
C GLY A 280 -28.56 5.27 -33.93
N ASN A 281 -27.41 5.81 -34.34
CA ASN A 281 -26.14 5.07 -34.34
C ASN A 281 -25.48 5.00 -32.95
N LEU A 282 -25.91 4.05 -32.10
CA LEU A 282 -25.36 3.84 -30.76
C LEU A 282 -24.23 2.78 -30.75
N THR A 283 -23.10 3.08 -31.40
CA THR A 283 -21.95 2.17 -31.53
C THR A 283 -21.16 2.00 -30.23
N LEU A 284 -21.60 1.08 -29.36
CA LEU A 284 -20.88 0.69 -28.14
C LEU A 284 -19.62 -0.14 -28.48
N GLY A 285 -18.48 0.53 -28.64
CA GLY A 285 -17.24 -0.07 -29.13
C GLY A 285 -16.48 -0.96 -28.14
N LEU A 286 -16.83 -2.24 -28.06
CA LEU A 286 -16.01 -3.27 -27.40
C LEU A 286 -15.26 -4.14 -28.43
N ARG A 287 -13.93 -3.95 -28.55
CA ARG A 287 -13.05 -4.83 -29.32
C ARG A 287 -12.18 -5.68 -28.38
N HIS A 288 -12.40 -6.99 -28.39
CA HIS A 288 -11.50 -8.00 -27.80
C HIS A 288 -10.61 -8.64 -28.87
N HIS A 289 -9.36 -8.94 -28.52
CA HIS A 289 -8.43 -9.79 -29.30
C HIS A 289 -7.71 -10.76 -28.33
N LEU A 290 -7.55 -12.04 -28.70
CA LEU A 290 -6.91 -13.09 -27.88
C LEU A 290 -6.25 -14.20 -28.73
N ALA A 291 -4.96 -14.47 -28.51
CA ALA A 291 -4.13 -15.69 -28.80
C ALA A 291 -2.66 -15.36 -28.39
N ALA A 292 -1.89 -16.08 -27.54
CA ALA A 292 -1.35 -17.47 -27.57
C ALA A 292 -0.15 -17.66 -28.55
N PRO A 293 0.87 -18.55 -28.34
CA PRO A 293 1.33 -19.40 -27.18
C PRO A 293 2.74 -18.92 -26.66
N GLY A 294 3.72 -19.65 -26.04
CA GLY A 294 3.85 -20.95 -25.33
C GLY A 294 5.28 -21.59 -25.34
N GLY A 295 5.76 -22.19 -24.21
CA GLY A 295 7.03 -22.97 -24.05
C GLY A 295 8.31 -22.18 -23.65
N GLY A 296 9.41 -22.75 -23.08
CA GLY A 296 9.64 -24.05 -22.42
C GLY A 296 11.14 -24.41 -22.15
N GLY A 297 11.49 -25.03 -21.00
CA GLY A 297 12.69 -25.91 -20.81
C GLY A 297 14.00 -25.38 -20.16
N ALA A 298 14.70 -26.29 -19.43
CA ALA A 298 16.13 -26.29 -18.99
C ALA A 298 16.65 -25.14 -18.05
N ALA A 299 17.73 -25.29 -17.25
CA ALA A 299 18.36 -26.44 -16.57
C ALA A 299 19.17 -25.89 -15.35
N ASP A 300 19.45 -26.71 -14.32
CA ASP A 300 19.97 -26.23 -13.01
C ASP A 300 21.50 -26.39 -12.84
N ALA A 301 22.13 -25.47 -12.10
CA ALA A 301 23.55 -25.46 -11.77
C ALA A 301 23.79 -24.74 -10.43
N GLY A 302 24.13 -25.48 -9.38
CA GLY A 302 24.15 -24.98 -7.99
C GLY A 302 25.36 -24.13 -7.60
N LEU A 303 25.15 -23.21 -6.65
CA LEU A 303 26.19 -22.41 -5.98
C LEU A 303 26.66 -23.05 -4.67
N SER A 304 27.91 -22.81 -4.27
CA SER A 304 28.51 -23.36 -3.05
C SER A 304 28.01 -22.70 -1.76
N ALA A 305 28.29 -23.33 -0.61
CA ALA A 305 27.90 -22.84 0.71
C ALA A 305 28.46 -21.44 1.04
N ASP A 306 29.61 -21.08 0.47
CA ASP A 306 30.31 -19.80 0.69
C ASP A 306 29.45 -18.60 0.24
N ALA A 307 28.67 -18.78 -0.84
CA ALA A 307 27.74 -17.78 -1.35
C ALA A 307 26.61 -17.47 -0.34
N ALA A 308 26.17 -18.47 0.45
CA ALA A 308 25.15 -18.26 1.48
C ALA A 308 25.70 -17.48 2.68
N ALA A 309 26.93 -17.79 3.11
CA ALA A 309 27.62 -17.04 4.16
C ALA A 309 27.87 -15.57 3.76
N ALA A 310 28.29 -15.34 2.51
CA ALA A 310 28.46 -13.99 1.96
C ALA A 310 27.14 -13.19 1.96
N LEU A 311 26.01 -13.82 1.64
CA LEU A 311 24.69 -13.18 1.63
C LEU A 311 24.22 -12.73 3.03
N GLU A 312 24.50 -13.50 4.09
CA GLU A 312 24.16 -13.09 5.46
C GLU A 312 25.09 -11.97 6.00
N ALA A 313 26.36 -11.99 5.59
CA ALA A 313 27.29 -10.89 5.85
C ALA A 313 26.90 -9.58 5.11
N VAL A 314 26.28 -9.66 3.94
CA VAL A 314 25.72 -8.48 3.26
C VAL A 314 24.43 -7.99 3.94
N ALA A 315 23.52 -8.90 4.31
CA ALA A 315 22.23 -8.56 4.92
C ALA A 315 22.32 -7.89 6.31
N SER A 316 23.49 -7.94 6.95
CA SER A 316 23.77 -7.36 8.27
C SER A 316 24.56 -6.03 8.23
N ARG A 317 25.11 -5.63 7.07
CA ARG A 317 25.82 -4.35 6.92
C ARG A 317 24.85 -3.17 6.88
N PRO A 318 25.21 -2.01 7.46
CA PRO A 318 24.48 -0.77 7.23
C PRO A 318 24.44 -0.47 5.73
N LEU A 319 23.24 -0.23 5.18
CA LEU A 319 23.08 0.18 3.79
C LEU A 319 23.84 1.51 3.56
N PRO A 320 24.65 1.62 2.49
CA PRO A 320 25.42 2.82 2.23
C PRO A 320 24.51 4.06 2.07
N PRO A 321 25.01 5.27 2.39
CA PRO A 321 24.30 6.50 2.07
C PRO A 321 24.07 6.56 0.54
N PRO A 322 22.87 6.94 0.06
CA PRO A 322 22.60 6.93 -1.36
C PRO A 322 23.44 7.97 -2.12
N SER A 323 24.00 7.57 -3.26
CA SER A 323 24.91 8.38 -4.09
C SER A 323 24.37 9.74 -4.56
N LEU A 324 23.04 9.91 -4.55
CA LEU A 324 22.38 11.19 -4.86
C LEU A 324 22.69 12.29 -3.83
N VAL A 325 23.13 11.97 -2.62
CA VAL A 325 23.43 12.96 -1.58
C VAL A 325 24.93 13.30 -1.59
N GLN A 326 25.23 14.54 -1.99
CA GLN A 326 26.58 15.10 -1.96
C GLN A 326 27.11 15.13 -0.52
N GLN A 327 28.33 14.65 -0.32
CA GLN A 327 28.98 14.57 0.99
C GLN A 327 29.99 15.70 1.21
N PRO A 328 30.24 16.14 2.46
CA PRO A 328 29.64 15.66 3.71
C PRO A 328 28.24 16.24 3.97
N ALA A 329 27.31 15.38 4.40
CA ALA A 329 25.95 15.77 4.79
C ALA A 329 25.87 16.31 6.24
N GLU A 330 26.53 17.44 6.52
CA GLU A 330 26.67 17.97 7.89
C GLU A 330 25.32 18.24 8.60
N GLY A 331 25.17 17.71 9.82
CA GLY A 331 23.93 17.81 10.61
C GLY A 331 22.80 16.87 10.16
N TRP A 332 23.03 16.01 9.16
CA TRP A 332 22.09 14.99 8.70
C TRP A 332 22.64 13.57 8.91
N ARG A 333 21.80 12.65 9.35
CA ARG A 333 22.16 11.23 9.55
C ARG A 333 21.23 10.30 8.78
N TRP A 334 21.80 9.37 8.02
CA TRP A 334 21.07 8.27 7.39
C TRP A 334 20.65 7.24 8.44
N THR A 335 19.35 7.04 8.67
CA THR A 335 18.84 6.11 9.69
C THR A 335 17.38 5.69 9.48
N ASP A 336 17.04 4.44 9.80
CA ASP A 336 15.66 3.96 9.83
C ASP A 336 14.91 4.27 11.14
N GLU A 337 15.65 4.67 12.18
CA GLU A 337 15.19 4.89 13.57
C GLU A 337 14.55 3.65 14.22
N GLY A 338 14.99 2.44 13.85
CA GLY A 338 14.45 1.17 14.35
C GLY A 338 13.02 0.85 13.87
N ARG A 339 12.57 1.49 12.77
CA ARG A 339 11.18 1.43 12.28
C ARG A 339 11.05 0.96 10.82
N GLY A 340 12.14 0.52 10.19
CA GLY A 340 12.17 0.08 8.79
C GLY A 340 11.90 1.20 7.77
N LYS A 341 11.87 2.46 8.21
CA LYS A 341 11.68 3.66 7.37
C LYS A 341 13.01 4.44 7.29
N TRP A 342 13.97 3.90 6.54
CA TRP A 342 15.23 4.56 6.18
C TRP A 342 14.99 5.96 5.59
N GLY A 343 15.88 6.89 5.90
CA GLY A 343 15.82 8.27 5.47
C GLY A 343 16.93 9.12 6.09
N TRP A 344 17.19 10.29 5.53
CA TRP A 344 18.09 11.29 6.12
C TRP A 344 17.32 12.09 7.16
N VAL A 345 17.85 12.14 8.39
CA VAL A 345 17.27 12.86 9.52
C VAL A 345 18.20 14.00 9.95
N ALA A 346 17.68 15.21 9.99
CA ALA A 346 18.24 16.31 10.76
C ALA A 346 17.41 16.53 12.03
N LEU A 347 18.07 16.88 13.14
CA LEU A 347 17.45 17.18 14.43
C LEU A 347 17.61 18.65 14.85
N GLU A 348 18.23 19.47 14.00
CA GLU A 348 18.57 20.87 14.23
C GLU A 348 18.03 21.74 13.08
N ALA A 349 17.77 23.02 13.37
CA ALA A 349 17.49 24.03 12.35
C ALA A 349 18.76 24.47 11.61
N LYS A 350 18.61 25.10 10.44
CA LYS A 350 19.70 25.63 9.58
C LYS A 350 20.67 24.58 9.00
N ARG A 351 20.40 23.27 9.14
CA ARG A 351 21.18 22.19 8.54
C ARG A 351 20.73 21.94 7.11
N THR A 352 21.66 21.75 6.16
CA THR A 352 21.36 21.69 4.73
C THR A 352 21.87 20.40 4.09
N LEU A 353 20.98 19.67 3.43
CA LEU A 353 21.31 18.50 2.62
C LEU A 353 21.37 18.91 1.15
N ARG A 354 22.45 18.57 0.44
CA ARG A 354 22.54 18.73 -1.02
C ARG A 354 22.26 17.40 -1.72
N ILE A 355 21.41 17.44 -2.74
CA ILE A 355 20.91 16.27 -3.45
C ILE A 355 21.03 16.53 -4.96
N GLN A 356 21.87 15.75 -5.64
CA GLN A 356 22.04 15.79 -7.09
C GLN A 356 21.13 14.73 -7.72
N VAL A 357 20.33 15.15 -8.70
CA VAL A 357 19.37 14.32 -9.42
C VAL A 357 19.36 14.67 -10.91
N ASN A 358 19.19 13.68 -11.78
CA ASN A 358 18.87 13.93 -13.17
C ASN A 358 17.35 14.21 -13.27
N THR A 359 16.97 15.42 -13.70
CA THR A 359 15.57 15.85 -13.92
C THR A 359 15.16 15.83 -15.39
N GLN A 360 15.95 15.23 -16.29
CA GLN A 360 15.53 14.96 -17.67
C GLN A 360 14.55 13.77 -17.72
N LEU A 361 13.52 13.90 -18.55
CA LEU A 361 12.57 12.82 -18.83
C LEU A 361 12.90 12.16 -20.18
N PRO A 362 12.97 10.81 -20.26
CA PRO A 362 13.17 10.12 -21.53
C PRO A 362 11.87 10.09 -22.35
N GLY A 363 11.80 10.85 -23.43
CA GLY A 363 10.66 10.81 -24.35
C GLY A 363 10.68 11.90 -25.42
N ALA A 364 9.90 11.70 -26.49
CA ALA A 364 9.88 12.56 -27.67
C ALA A 364 9.11 13.90 -27.48
N ARG A 365 9.37 14.60 -26.36
CA ARG A 365 9.27 16.06 -26.37
C ARG A 365 10.47 16.55 -27.18
N GLY A 366 10.30 16.61 -28.51
CA GLY A 366 11.38 16.78 -29.48
C GLY A 366 12.15 18.09 -29.34
N ASN A 367 13.14 18.30 -30.21
CA ASN A 367 14.16 19.36 -30.12
C ASN A 367 13.64 20.83 -30.22
N SER A 368 12.36 21.10 -29.99
CA SER A 368 11.86 22.46 -29.79
C SER A 368 12.35 23.01 -28.44
N SER A 369 12.68 24.30 -28.41
CA SER A 369 13.08 25.02 -27.18
C SER A 369 12.03 24.94 -26.07
N GLN A 370 10.74 24.77 -26.43
CA GLN A 370 9.64 24.56 -25.49
C GLN A 370 9.78 23.25 -24.68
N ALA A 371 10.36 22.18 -25.25
CA ALA A 371 10.57 20.92 -24.53
C ALA A 371 11.56 21.07 -23.37
N ALA A 372 12.64 21.83 -23.57
CA ALA A 372 13.62 22.16 -22.53
C ALA A 372 13.05 23.13 -21.48
N ALA A 373 12.21 24.09 -21.91
CA ALA A 373 11.53 25.03 -21.02
C ALA A 373 10.43 24.39 -20.15
N ALA A 374 9.89 23.23 -20.55
CA ALA A 374 8.83 22.53 -19.83
C ALA A 374 9.32 22.00 -18.47
N ARG A 375 8.93 22.67 -17.39
CA ARG A 375 9.17 22.20 -16.01
C ARG A 375 8.46 20.86 -15.76
N ILE A 376 9.08 20.02 -14.95
CA ILE A 376 8.59 18.71 -14.52
C ILE A 376 8.21 18.72 -13.04
N VAL A 377 7.59 17.64 -12.55
CA VAL A 377 7.20 17.52 -11.13
C VAL A 377 8.19 16.64 -10.39
N LEU A 378 9.04 17.28 -9.59
CA LEU A 378 9.87 16.57 -8.63
C LEU A 378 9.14 16.49 -7.30
N GLN A 379 9.03 15.28 -6.74
CA GLN A 379 8.30 15.02 -5.50
C GLN A 379 9.26 14.66 -4.38
N VAL A 380 9.21 15.41 -3.28
CA VAL A 380 10.01 15.14 -2.07
C VAL A 380 9.17 14.33 -1.09
N ALA A 381 9.57 13.09 -0.81
CA ALA A 381 8.91 12.20 0.14
C ALA A 381 9.53 12.38 1.53
N TYR A 382 8.71 12.68 2.54
CA TYR A 382 9.14 12.97 3.91
C TYR A 382 8.24 12.30 4.94
N LEU A 383 8.75 12.17 6.18
CA LEU A 383 7.93 11.76 7.31
C LEU A 383 7.19 12.98 7.85
N GLN A 384 5.86 12.93 7.91
CA GLN A 384 5.02 13.90 8.61
C GLN A 384 4.53 13.28 9.94
N SER A 385 4.51 14.04 11.05
CA SER A 385 4.12 13.53 12.37
C SER A 385 3.72 14.66 13.34
N TYR A 386 3.09 14.32 14.47
CA TYR A 386 2.53 15.29 15.41
C TYR A 386 3.52 15.88 16.43
N SER A 387 4.56 15.14 16.83
CA SER A 387 5.50 15.58 17.88
C SER A 387 6.95 15.60 17.37
N GLY A 388 7.73 16.57 17.85
CA GLY A 388 9.15 16.79 17.51
C GLY A 388 9.46 17.36 16.11
N MET A 389 8.48 17.40 15.21
CA MET A 389 8.69 17.72 13.80
C MET A 389 8.85 19.23 13.52
N GLY A 390 9.67 19.57 12.52
CA GLY A 390 9.90 20.92 12.04
C GLY A 390 9.71 21.09 10.53
N ARG A 391 10.06 22.27 10.05
CA ARG A 391 10.02 22.65 8.62
C ARG A 391 11.37 22.48 7.93
N ALA A 392 11.35 22.29 6.61
CA ALA A 392 12.52 22.46 5.76
C ALA A 392 12.15 23.19 4.46
N ARG A 393 13.08 23.97 3.92
CA ARG A 393 12.94 24.66 2.64
C ARG A 393 13.72 23.93 1.57
N LEU A 394 13.06 23.60 0.48
CA LEU A 394 13.65 23.06 -0.73
C LEU A 394 13.95 24.21 -1.71
N SER A 395 15.11 24.18 -2.35
CA SER A 395 15.49 25.14 -3.40
C SER A 395 16.49 24.53 -4.38
N CYS A 396 16.38 24.87 -5.66
CA CYS A 396 17.40 24.54 -6.66
C CYS A 396 18.62 25.45 -6.49
N VAL A 397 19.83 24.90 -6.67
CA VAL A 397 21.11 25.58 -6.41
C VAL A 397 21.99 25.65 -7.66
N SER A 398 22.07 24.56 -8.43
CA SER A 398 22.78 24.52 -9.71
C SER A 398 22.17 23.50 -10.66
N GLY A 399 22.49 23.61 -11.95
CA GLY A 399 21.98 22.76 -13.03
C GLY A 399 20.52 23.00 -13.42
N CYS A 400 19.65 23.33 -12.48
CA CYS A 400 18.21 23.48 -12.66
C CYS A 400 17.63 24.70 -11.93
N GLY A 401 16.44 25.14 -12.36
CA GLY A 401 15.66 26.20 -11.71
C GLY A 401 14.33 25.70 -11.16
N CYS A 402 13.95 26.18 -9.98
CA CYS A 402 12.63 25.96 -9.38
C CYS A 402 12.26 27.06 -8.39
N GLU A 403 10.97 27.26 -8.17
CA GLU A 403 10.47 28.10 -7.07
C GLU A 403 10.73 27.40 -5.72
N PRO A 404 11.32 28.09 -4.72
CA PRO A 404 11.60 27.47 -3.42
C PRO A 404 10.32 27.08 -2.66
N LEU A 405 10.33 25.88 -2.08
CA LEU A 405 9.18 25.29 -1.40
C LEU A 405 9.47 25.05 0.09
N ASP A 406 8.81 25.79 0.98
CA ASP A 406 8.83 25.54 2.42
C ASP A 406 7.83 24.41 2.77
N VAL A 407 8.32 23.30 3.32
CA VAL A 407 7.57 22.09 3.69
C VAL A 407 7.47 21.98 5.21
N ASP A 408 6.26 21.84 5.75
CA ASP A 408 6.04 21.52 7.17
C ASP A 408 5.84 20.02 7.39
N ALA A 409 6.68 19.43 8.24
CA ALA A 409 6.58 18.02 8.63
C ALA A 409 5.71 17.81 9.88
N HIS A 410 5.17 18.87 10.49
CA HIS A 410 4.17 18.75 11.55
C HIS A 410 2.77 18.38 11.01
N SER A 411 1.94 17.74 11.84
CA SER A 411 0.52 17.50 11.58
C SER A 411 -0.25 17.28 12.89
N GLU A 412 -1.47 17.82 13.02
CA GLU A 412 -2.35 17.51 14.16
C GLU A 412 -2.69 16.01 14.29
N ARG A 413 -2.55 15.25 13.21
CA ARG A 413 -2.90 13.82 13.17
C ARG A 413 -1.93 13.05 14.06
N ARG A 414 -2.43 12.39 15.10
CA ARG A 414 -1.66 11.52 16.03
C ARG A 414 -1.18 10.19 15.41
N VAL A 415 -0.68 10.25 14.18
CA VAL A 415 -0.08 9.16 13.40
C VAL A 415 1.08 9.72 12.57
N SER A 416 2.17 8.95 12.41
CA SER A 416 3.29 9.35 11.53
C SER A 416 3.11 8.78 10.12
N VAL A 417 2.91 9.64 9.13
CA VAL A 417 2.69 9.24 7.73
C VAL A 417 3.88 9.60 6.85
N THR A 418 4.02 8.90 5.73
CA THR A 418 4.86 9.33 4.62
C THR A 418 4.03 10.24 3.73
N ALA A 419 4.34 11.53 3.77
CA ALA A 419 3.76 12.57 2.94
C ALA A 419 4.70 12.87 1.75
N VAL A 420 4.18 13.60 0.76
CA VAL A 420 4.94 14.01 -0.43
C VAL A 420 4.64 15.46 -0.75
N ALA A 421 5.65 16.22 -1.18
CA ALA A 421 5.51 17.60 -1.62
C ALA A 421 6.00 17.75 -3.07
N ASP A 422 5.15 18.26 -3.95
CA ASP A 422 5.43 18.47 -5.38
C ASP A 422 6.06 19.86 -5.60
N VAL A 423 7.22 19.93 -6.26
CA VAL A 423 7.84 21.16 -6.75
C VAL A 423 7.99 21.11 -8.28
N LYS A 424 7.80 22.25 -8.96
CA LYS A 424 8.07 22.36 -10.41
C LYS A 424 9.53 22.73 -10.67
N VAL A 425 10.26 21.87 -11.39
CA VAL A 425 11.71 21.98 -11.61
C VAL A 425 12.03 21.91 -13.10
N SER A 426 13.01 22.68 -13.59
CA SER A 426 13.50 22.54 -14.97
C SER A 426 14.26 21.22 -15.19
N GLN A 427 14.27 20.74 -16.43
CA GLN A 427 15.01 19.53 -16.80
C GLN A 427 16.53 19.82 -16.85
N SER A 428 17.34 18.92 -16.28
CA SER A 428 18.81 19.02 -16.24
C SER A 428 19.44 17.69 -15.85
N PRO A 429 20.57 17.27 -16.46
CA PRO A 429 21.25 16.03 -16.07
C PRO A 429 21.82 16.10 -14.64
N GLU A 430 22.12 17.31 -14.15
CA GLU A 430 22.83 17.57 -12.90
C GLU A 430 22.11 18.60 -12.01
N CYS A 431 20.79 18.42 -11.83
CA CYS A 431 20.01 19.28 -10.96
C CYS A 431 20.42 19.09 -9.50
N VAL A 432 21.02 20.11 -8.88
CA VAL A 432 21.37 20.10 -7.46
C VAL A 432 20.32 20.86 -6.65
N LEU A 433 19.66 20.14 -5.77
CA LEU A 433 18.71 20.66 -4.79
C LEU A 433 19.40 20.85 -3.44
N ALA A 434 19.05 21.91 -2.73
CA ALA A 434 19.29 22.05 -1.29
C ALA A 434 17.98 21.88 -0.52
N LEU A 435 18.05 21.12 0.58
CA LEU A 435 16.99 20.98 1.57
C LEU A 435 17.50 21.47 2.92
N SER A 436 17.12 22.69 3.31
CA SER A 436 17.60 23.37 4.52
C SER A 436 16.53 23.38 5.62
N THR A 437 16.83 22.83 6.80
CA THR A 437 15.89 22.86 7.94
C THR A 437 15.65 24.29 8.45
N ARG A 438 14.42 24.57 8.88
CA ARG A 438 13.96 25.91 9.29
C ARG A 438 13.48 25.97 10.75
N GLY A 439 13.51 24.83 11.46
CA GLY A 439 12.95 24.69 12.81
C GLY A 439 11.42 24.56 12.80
N PRO A 440 10.75 24.62 13.97
CA PRO A 440 9.31 24.37 14.08
C PRO A 440 8.46 25.37 13.29
N SER A 441 7.23 24.96 12.94
CA SER A 441 6.15 25.89 12.63
C SER A 441 5.49 26.41 13.91
N ALA A 442 4.66 27.46 13.80
CA ALA A 442 3.91 27.98 14.95
C ALA A 442 2.98 26.91 15.58
N ALA A 443 2.39 26.03 14.75
CA ALA A 443 1.60 24.89 15.19
C ALA A 443 2.46 23.86 15.94
N ALA A 444 3.62 23.48 15.38
CA ALA A 444 4.55 22.55 16.04
C ALA A 444 5.04 23.07 17.41
N ALA A 445 5.41 24.35 17.49
CA ALA A 445 5.84 24.98 18.73
C ALA A 445 4.69 25.10 19.76
N ALA A 446 3.45 25.33 19.32
CA ALA A 446 2.28 25.31 20.18
C ALA A 446 1.93 23.89 20.69
N ALA A 447 2.12 22.86 19.85
CA ALA A 447 1.94 21.47 20.24
C ALA A 447 3.01 21.03 21.28
N ALA A 448 4.30 21.31 21.01
CA ALA A 448 5.40 20.96 21.91
C ALA A 448 5.23 21.57 23.32
N ARG A 449 4.82 22.85 23.41
CA ARG A 449 4.51 23.51 24.70
C ARG A 449 3.35 22.85 25.45
N ARG A 450 2.33 22.33 24.75
CA ARG A 450 1.20 21.58 25.36
C ARG A 450 1.59 20.17 25.79
N GLU A 451 2.61 19.58 25.16
CA GLU A 451 3.15 18.25 25.52
C GLU A 451 4.29 18.33 26.55
N GLY A 452 4.65 19.53 27.04
CA GLY A 452 5.75 19.74 28.00
C GLY A 452 7.15 19.49 27.41
N ALA A 453 7.28 19.48 26.09
CA ALA A 453 8.49 19.06 25.39
C ALA A 453 9.43 20.23 25.10
N GLU A 454 10.46 20.40 25.94
CA GLU A 454 11.55 21.35 25.68
C GLU A 454 12.31 20.98 24.39
N GLY A 455 12.63 21.98 23.56
CA GLY A 455 13.37 21.82 22.28
C GLY A 455 12.65 21.03 21.17
N GLY A 456 11.49 20.43 21.43
CA GLY A 456 10.83 19.42 20.59
C GLY A 456 10.16 19.94 19.31
N GLY A 457 10.93 20.44 18.33
CA GLY A 457 10.34 20.93 17.07
C GLY A 457 11.26 21.04 15.85
N ASN A 458 12.48 20.50 15.90
CA ASN A 458 13.48 20.68 14.84
C ASN A 458 13.63 19.49 13.87
N LYS A 459 12.97 18.34 14.14
CA LYS A 459 13.19 17.12 13.35
C LYS A 459 12.62 17.25 11.94
N PHE A 460 13.44 17.02 10.92
CA PHE A 460 12.99 16.74 9.56
C PHE A 460 13.54 15.40 9.10
N LYS A 461 12.72 14.58 8.42
CA LYS A 461 13.16 13.31 7.85
C LYS A 461 12.78 13.19 6.37
N LEU A 462 13.78 13.29 5.51
CA LEU A 462 13.69 12.99 4.09
C LEU A 462 13.73 11.47 3.89
N LEU A 463 12.72 10.92 3.20
CA LEU A 463 12.60 9.48 2.89
C LEU A 463 12.97 9.15 1.44
N GLY A 464 12.87 10.13 0.54
CA GLY A 464 13.13 9.95 -0.88
C GLY A 464 12.95 11.24 -1.67
N VAL A 465 13.58 11.29 -2.85
CA VAL A 465 13.21 12.20 -3.93
C VAL A 465 12.71 11.33 -5.08
N VAL A 466 11.73 11.82 -5.83
CA VAL A 466 11.11 11.16 -6.97
C VAL A 466 11.09 12.16 -8.12
N VAL A 467 11.79 11.85 -9.19
CA VAL A 467 11.65 12.57 -10.46
C VAL A 467 10.37 12.07 -11.14
N GLY A 468 9.54 12.98 -11.65
CA GLY A 468 8.18 12.65 -12.04
C GLY A 468 7.58 13.57 -13.10
N GLU A 469 6.56 13.05 -13.76
CA GLU A 469 5.87 13.72 -14.86
C GLU A 469 4.59 14.40 -14.40
N GLU A 470 4.22 15.48 -15.09
CA GLU A 470 2.86 16.01 -15.02
C GLU A 470 1.84 15.03 -15.64
N PRO A 471 0.54 15.10 -15.25
CA PRO A 471 -0.47 14.14 -15.69
C PRO A 471 -0.71 14.16 -17.22
N GLY A 472 -0.04 13.28 -17.96
CA GLY A 472 -0.25 13.12 -19.40
C GLY A 472 0.93 12.53 -20.17
N ALA A 473 2.14 12.52 -19.59
CA ALA A 473 3.26 11.77 -20.15
C ALA A 473 3.33 10.33 -19.58
N SER A 474 4.06 9.46 -20.28
CA SER A 474 3.95 7.99 -20.20
C SER A 474 5.24 7.29 -19.77
N GLY A 475 6.26 8.02 -19.30
CA GLY A 475 7.67 7.57 -19.25
C GLY A 475 8.50 8.05 -18.06
N GLY A 476 7.89 8.43 -16.92
CA GLY A 476 8.62 8.91 -15.74
C GLY A 476 9.53 7.88 -15.08
N GLY A 477 10.85 8.11 -15.11
CA GLY A 477 11.86 7.34 -14.37
C GLY A 477 12.06 7.85 -12.93
N VAL A 478 12.20 6.93 -11.96
CA VAL A 478 12.21 7.28 -10.52
C VAL A 478 13.54 6.94 -9.83
N THR A 479 14.35 7.97 -9.57
CA THR A 479 15.68 7.85 -8.95
C THR A 479 15.62 7.85 -7.41
N TRP A 480 15.44 6.68 -6.80
CA TRP A 480 15.28 6.55 -5.34
C TRP A 480 16.57 6.66 -4.54
N LEU A 481 16.49 7.35 -3.38
CA LEU A 481 17.38 7.20 -2.23
C LEU A 481 17.32 5.79 -1.56
N ARG A 482 16.83 4.75 -2.25
CA ARG A 482 16.39 3.49 -1.62
C ARG A 482 16.42 2.25 -2.53
N GLY A 483 17.06 2.33 -3.70
CA GLY A 483 17.03 1.26 -4.72
C GLY A 483 17.42 -0.12 -4.16
N GLU A 484 18.58 -0.19 -3.50
CA GLU A 484 19.12 -1.43 -2.91
C GLU A 484 18.32 -1.93 -1.70
N SER A 485 17.75 -1.02 -0.90
CA SER A 485 17.13 -1.38 0.38
C SER A 485 15.88 -2.23 0.20
N HIS A 486 15.12 -2.00 -0.88
CA HIS A 486 13.84 -2.66 -1.10
C HIS A 486 13.99 -4.04 -1.76
N SER A 487 14.91 -4.18 -2.71
CA SER A 487 15.28 -5.48 -3.28
C SER A 487 15.89 -6.39 -2.21
N MET A 488 16.92 -5.94 -1.47
CA MET A 488 17.53 -6.69 -0.38
C MET A 488 16.53 -7.13 0.69
N ALA A 489 15.66 -6.23 1.18
CA ALA A 489 14.69 -6.57 2.22
C ALA A 489 13.60 -7.57 1.75
N HIS A 490 13.23 -7.57 0.47
CA HIS A 490 12.35 -8.59 -0.09
C HIS A 490 13.10 -9.91 -0.34
N LEU A 491 14.33 -9.86 -0.87
CA LEU A 491 15.18 -11.04 -1.11
C LEU A 491 15.43 -11.81 0.20
N VAL A 492 15.94 -11.12 1.24
CA VAL A 492 16.21 -11.70 2.57
C VAL A 492 14.94 -12.27 3.21
N ARG A 493 13.78 -11.63 3.00
CA ARG A 493 12.51 -12.13 3.52
C ARG A 493 12.03 -13.38 2.79
N ALA A 494 12.19 -13.43 1.47
CA ALA A 494 11.84 -14.59 0.65
C ALA A 494 12.76 -15.78 0.94
N MET A 495 14.08 -15.56 1.02
CA MET A 495 15.07 -16.57 1.40
C MET A 495 14.79 -17.16 2.79
N ARG A 496 14.40 -16.34 3.77
CA ARG A 496 13.95 -16.78 5.10
C ARG A 496 12.61 -17.54 5.13
N THR A 497 11.94 -17.68 3.98
CA THR A 497 10.72 -18.50 3.82
C THR A 497 10.88 -19.68 2.86
N LEU A 498 12.08 -19.90 2.32
CA LEU A 498 12.36 -21.08 1.50
C LEU A 498 12.39 -22.35 2.38
N PRO A 499 11.88 -23.49 1.87
CA PRO A 499 12.11 -24.78 2.53
C PRO A 499 13.60 -25.19 2.41
N PRO A 500 14.12 -26.02 3.33
CA PRO A 500 15.46 -26.57 3.20
C PRO A 500 15.66 -27.25 1.84
N GLY A 501 16.69 -26.82 1.10
CA GLY A 501 17.04 -27.36 -0.23
C GLY A 501 16.61 -26.53 -1.44
N ALA A 502 15.81 -25.46 -1.29
CA ALA A 502 15.49 -24.57 -2.42
C ALA A 502 16.59 -23.53 -2.68
N SER A 503 17.01 -23.38 -3.95
CA SER A 503 18.15 -22.52 -4.34
C SER A 503 17.75 -21.06 -4.58
N VAL A 504 18.67 -20.12 -4.31
CA VAL A 504 18.46 -18.68 -4.53
C VAL A 504 18.28 -18.34 -6.03
N GLN A 505 18.85 -19.16 -6.92
CA GLN A 505 18.70 -19.05 -8.37
C GLN A 505 17.24 -19.12 -8.83
N GLN A 506 16.43 -20.00 -8.23
CA GLN A 506 15.00 -20.11 -8.52
C GLN A 506 14.21 -18.82 -8.20
N LEU A 507 14.73 -18.00 -7.27
CA LEU A 507 14.13 -16.71 -6.92
C LEU A 507 14.58 -15.59 -7.89
N LEU A 508 15.85 -15.56 -8.26
CA LEU A 508 16.44 -14.52 -9.12
C LEU A 508 16.02 -14.66 -10.59
N LEU A 509 15.92 -15.89 -11.11
CA LEU A 509 15.46 -16.16 -12.48
C LEU A 509 14.03 -15.65 -12.75
N ARG A 510 13.20 -15.51 -11.71
CA ARG A 510 11.86 -14.89 -11.79
C ARG A 510 11.86 -13.36 -11.82
N SER A 511 13.02 -12.71 -11.77
CA SER A 511 13.17 -11.25 -11.71
C SER A 511 14.05 -10.65 -12.81
N GLY A 512 14.71 -11.47 -13.64
CA GLY A 512 15.78 -11.03 -14.56
C GLY A 512 15.43 -10.93 -16.05
N SER A 513 14.23 -11.33 -16.49
CA SER A 513 13.90 -11.37 -17.93
C SER A 513 13.49 -9.98 -18.48
N GLY A 514 14.45 -9.14 -18.84
CA GLY A 514 14.17 -7.80 -19.39
C GLY A 514 15.30 -7.17 -20.22
N SER A 515 15.01 -6.95 -21.51
CA SER A 515 15.85 -6.27 -22.53
C SER A 515 17.11 -7.00 -23.01
N GLY A 516 17.46 -6.83 -24.30
CA GLY A 516 18.74 -7.32 -24.87
C GLY A 516 18.69 -7.90 -26.28
N SER A 517 18.23 -7.16 -27.30
CA SER A 517 18.43 -7.54 -28.71
C SER A 517 18.72 -6.32 -29.61
N GLY A 518 20.00 -5.91 -29.64
CA GLY A 518 20.51 -5.06 -30.72
C GLY A 518 20.64 -5.86 -32.03
N ARG A 519 20.69 -5.15 -33.15
CA ARG A 519 21.04 -5.71 -34.47
C ARG A 519 22.31 -5.05 -34.99
N ALA A 520 23.15 -5.87 -35.62
CA ALA A 520 23.87 -5.48 -36.82
C ALA A 520 22.94 -5.70 -38.04
#